data_AF-A0A0R4IF99-F1
#
_entry.id   AF-A0A0R4IF99-F1
#
_cell.length_a   1.000
_cell.length_b   1.000
_cell.length_c   1.000
_cell.angle_alpha   90.00
_cell.angle_beta   90.00
_cell.angle_gamma   90.00
#
_symmetry.space_group_name_H-M   'P 1'
#
loop_
_entity.id
_entity.type
_entity.pdbx_description
1 polymer ?
#
loop_
_entity_poly.entity_id
_entity_poly.type
_entity_poly.pdbx_seq_one_letter_code
_entity_poly.pdbx_strand_id
1 'polypeptide(L)'
;MRSWRWSVSRIMRLFLRWFRLCPRRGHRKRSRVRDLWNYGMVVLKSLYYNVQTNSDTVLDCMFEPIYWLVDNMTRWFGVVFVCLVMALTSSVVVIVYLCVLPIIFSSYPVYWILWHLCYGHWNLLMVVFHYYKATTTQPGFPPQEKTDIPTVTICKKCIVPKPARTHHCSICNRCILKMDHHCPWLNNCVGHFNHRYFFSFCLFMTMGCVYCSISAKDMFLDAYNAIESGRYKGGASQGEAVPGAGLIYISFQHQSSYQTPPPAFTHQERMVHKSLVYLWVLTSSVAVALGALTLWHAILITRGETSVERHINRKERRRLKLRGKLFRNPYHHGRINNWRIFFGVEKGSDWLWRVLLPSTHPPLGDGLTWDCPAYKSSTTAI
;
A
#
# COMPACT_ATOMS: atom_id res chain seq x y z
N MET A 1 18.33 17.37 7.66
CA MET A 1 19.72 17.89 7.50
C MET A 1 20.84 16.83 7.43
N ARG A 2 20.64 15.54 7.81
CA ARG A 2 21.71 14.51 7.71
C ARG A 2 22.05 14.02 6.29
N SER A 3 21.19 14.20 5.27
CA SER A 3 21.48 13.69 3.91
C SER A 3 22.53 14.51 3.14
N TRP A 4 22.54 15.84 3.31
CA TRP A 4 23.46 16.72 2.60
C TRP A 4 24.93 16.46 2.97
N ARG A 5 25.24 16.29 4.26
CA ARG A 5 26.60 15.96 4.73
C ARG A 5 27.11 14.63 4.15
N TRP A 6 26.24 13.64 3.97
CA TRP A 6 26.60 12.35 3.37
C TRP A 6 26.84 12.45 1.86
N SER A 7 26.01 13.21 1.13
CA SER A 7 26.21 13.48 -0.29
C SER A 7 27.50 14.27 -0.53
N VAL A 8 27.77 15.32 0.24
CA VAL A 8 29.01 16.10 0.18
C VAL A 8 30.22 15.23 0.49
N SER A 9 30.15 14.34 1.49
CA SER A 9 31.24 13.40 1.80
C SER A 9 31.51 12.41 0.66
N ARG A 10 30.46 11.95 -0.04
CA ARG A 10 30.60 11.03 -1.17
C ARG A 10 31.11 11.72 -2.43
N ILE A 11 30.65 12.94 -2.71
CA ILE A 11 31.20 13.81 -3.75
C ILE A 11 32.65 14.14 -3.41
N MET A 12 32.99 14.53 -2.18
CA MET A 12 34.39 14.71 -1.74
C MET A 12 35.21 13.44 -1.89
N ARG A 13 34.70 12.25 -1.57
CA ARG A 13 35.44 10.99 -1.78
C ARG A 13 35.64 10.66 -3.25
N LEU A 14 34.66 10.93 -4.10
CA LEU A 14 34.77 10.78 -5.56
C LEU A 14 35.71 11.81 -6.16
N PHE A 15 35.64 13.06 -5.70
CA PHE A 15 36.51 14.17 -6.08
C PHE A 15 37.93 13.91 -5.57
N LEU A 16 38.13 13.44 -4.35
CA LEU A 16 39.44 13.03 -3.83
C LEU A 16 39.97 11.79 -4.56
N ARG A 17 39.12 10.84 -4.97
CA ARG A 17 39.52 9.75 -5.88
C ARG A 17 39.93 10.29 -7.25
N TRP A 18 39.20 11.27 -7.80
CA TRP A 18 39.53 11.95 -9.05
C TRP A 18 40.84 12.76 -8.93
N PHE A 19 41.04 13.49 -7.84
CA PHE A 19 42.25 14.27 -7.57
C PHE A 19 43.45 13.36 -7.27
N ARG A 20 43.26 12.20 -6.64
CA ARG A 20 44.30 11.15 -6.58
C ARG A 20 44.59 10.53 -7.96
N LEU A 21 43.66 10.63 -8.90
CA LEU A 21 43.87 10.28 -10.31
C LEU A 21 44.51 11.43 -11.12
N CYS A 22 44.72 12.62 -10.53
CA CYS A 22 45.60 13.64 -11.10
C CYS A 22 47.05 13.34 -10.70
N PRO A 23 48.01 13.41 -11.63
CA PRO A 23 49.27 12.69 -11.50
C PRO A 23 50.17 13.41 -10.49
N ARG A 24 50.44 12.76 -9.35
CA ARG A 24 51.62 13.09 -8.55
C ARG A 24 52.84 12.77 -9.41
N ARG A 25 53.65 13.80 -9.68
CA ARG A 25 54.95 13.75 -10.38
C ARG A 25 55.69 12.45 -10.03
N GLY A 26 56.09 11.69 -11.05
CA GLY A 26 57.27 10.82 -10.93
C GLY A 26 57.09 9.31 -11.10
N HIS A 27 55.89 8.75 -11.22
CA HIS A 27 55.76 7.31 -11.46
C HIS A 27 55.40 6.98 -12.91
N ARG A 28 56.28 6.20 -13.56
CA ARG A 28 56.16 5.60 -14.91
C ARG A 28 54.70 5.41 -15.31
N LYS A 29 54.29 5.97 -16.46
CA LYS A 29 53.00 5.76 -17.14
C LYS A 29 52.77 4.26 -17.39
N ARG A 30 52.35 3.52 -16.36
CA ARG A 30 51.73 2.21 -16.53
C ARG A 30 50.44 2.48 -17.30
N SER A 31 50.28 1.85 -18.47
CA SER A 31 49.13 2.11 -19.33
C SER A 31 47.83 1.97 -18.53
N ARG A 32 47.09 3.07 -18.40
CA ARG A 32 45.80 3.14 -17.69
C ARG A 32 44.83 2.07 -18.19
N VAL A 33 44.94 1.73 -19.48
CA VAL A 33 44.17 0.67 -20.16
C VAL A 33 44.51 -0.70 -19.60
N ARG A 34 45.79 -1.02 -19.38
CA ARG A 34 46.20 -2.32 -18.82
C ARG A 34 45.72 -2.50 -17.38
N ASP A 35 45.75 -1.44 -16.58
CA ASP A 35 45.29 -1.52 -15.20
C ASP A 35 43.75 -1.67 -15.14
N LEU A 36 43.01 -0.98 -16.02
CA LEU A 36 41.56 -1.18 -16.20
C LEU A 36 41.23 -2.60 -16.70
N TRP A 37 42.00 -3.14 -17.64
CA TRP A 37 41.85 -4.50 -18.16
C TRP A 37 42.08 -5.54 -17.07
N ASN A 38 43.19 -5.43 -16.32
CA ASN A 38 43.48 -6.33 -15.22
C ASN A 38 42.41 -6.29 -14.13
N TYR A 39 41.91 -5.09 -13.81
CA TYR A 39 40.79 -4.92 -12.89
C TYR A 39 39.52 -5.62 -13.41
N GLY A 40 39.17 -5.39 -14.68
CA GLY A 40 38.03 -6.05 -15.33
C GLY A 40 38.15 -7.58 -15.34
N MET A 41 39.34 -8.12 -15.62
CA MET A 41 39.61 -9.56 -15.60
C MET A 41 39.52 -10.16 -14.20
N VAL A 42 39.98 -9.45 -13.17
CA VAL A 42 39.80 -9.88 -11.77
C VAL A 42 38.31 -9.92 -11.42
N VAL A 43 37.56 -8.87 -11.76
CA VAL A 43 36.10 -8.84 -11.54
C VAL A 43 35.42 -9.99 -12.28
N LEU A 44 35.73 -10.21 -13.56
CA LEU A 44 35.13 -11.28 -14.37
C LEU A 44 35.47 -12.66 -13.81
N LYS A 45 36.72 -12.90 -13.41
CA LYS A 45 37.13 -14.16 -12.75
C LYS A 45 36.43 -14.34 -11.39
N SER A 46 36.31 -13.29 -10.59
CA SER A 46 35.58 -13.34 -9.31
C SER A 46 34.08 -13.59 -9.48
N LEU A 47 33.48 -13.15 -10.59
CA LEU A 47 32.07 -13.41 -10.91
C LEU A 47 31.84 -14.84 -11.39
N TYR A 48 32.72 -15.39 -12.24
CA TYR A 48 32.57 -16.74 -12.80
C TYR A 48 33.08 -17.87 -11.90
N TYR A 49 34.18 -17.67 -11.16
CA TYR A 49 34.87 -18.75 -10.42
C TYR A 49 34.54 -18.78 -8.92
N ASN A 50 33.56 -18.01 -8.45
CA ASN A 50 33.14 -18.07 -7.07
C ASN A 50 31.84 -18.87 -6.93
N VAL A 51 31.91 -19.99 -6.20
CA VAL A 51 30.76 -20.87 -5.87
C VAL A 51 29.62 -20.11 -5.17
N GLN A 52 29.93 -18.98 -4.53
CA GLN A 52 28.95 -18.13 -3.84
C GLN A 52 28.30 -17.09 -4.76
N THR A 53 28.84 -16.86 -5.96
CA THR A 53 28.27 -15.94 -6.94
C THR A 53 27.32 -16.71 -7.86
N ASN A 54 26.02 -16.52 -7.68
CA ASN A 54 24.99 -17.04 -8.58
C ASN A 54 24.54 -15.98 -9.60
N SER A 55 23.77 -16.37 -10.61
CA SER A 55 23.14 -15.45 -11.57
C SER A 55 22.36 -14.32 -10.87
N ASP A 56 21.71 -14.62 -9.75
CA ASP A 56 20.97 -13.63 -8.96
C ASP A 56 21.88 -12.52 -8.44
N THR A 57 23.10 -12.86 -7.99
CA THR A 57 24.09 -11.87 -7.50
C THR A 57 24.56 -10.95 -8.63
N VAL A 58 24.75 -11.48 -9.84
CA VAL A 58 25.11 -10.67 -11.01
C VAL A 58 23.98 -9.70 -11.36
N LEU A 59 22.74 -10.20 -11.40
CA LEU A 59 21.56 -9.37 -11.65
C LEU A 59 21.39 -8.30 -10.57
N ASP A 60 21.51 -8.64 -9.28
CA ASP A 60 21.44 -7.67 -8.18
C ASP A 60 22.46 -6.53 -8.33
N CYS A 61 23.71 -6.84 -8.71
CA CYS A 61 24.75 -5.84 -8.97
C CYS A 61 24.41 -4.95 -10.18
N MET A 62 23.91 -5.54 -11.26
CA MET A 62 23.53 -4.80 -12.48
C MET A 62 22.35 -3.86 -12.24
N PHE A 63 21.37 -4.28 -11.44
CA PHE A 63 20.17 -3.50 -11.13
C PHE A 63 20.38 -2.53 -9.97
N GLU A 64 21.49 -2.56 -9.23
CA GLU A 64 21.72 -1.67 -8.08
C GLU A 64 21.56 -0.16 -8.41
N PRO A 65 22.08 0.38 -9.54
CA PRO A 65 21.83 1.77 -9.91
C PRO A 65 20.36 2.07 -10.18
N ILE A 66 19.62 1.11 -10.75
CA ILE A 66 18.18 1.22 -11.03
C ILE A 66 17.41 1.21 -9.70
N TYR A 67 17.75 0.30 -8.78
CA TYR A 67 17.15 0.27 -7.44
C TYR A 67 17.37 1.58 -6.70
N TRP A 68 18.58 2.17 -6.79
CA TRP A 68 18.86 3.47 -6.20
C TRP A 68 17.98 4.58 -6.79
N LEU A 69 17.81 4.61 -8.12
CA LEU A 69 16.94 5.57 -8.79
C LEU A 69 15.49 5.42 -8.35
N VAL A 70 14.97 4.18 -8.40
CA VAL A 70 13.59 3.86 -8.00
C VAL A 70 13.36 4.22 -6.54
N ASP A 71 14.22 3.78 -5.62
CA ASP A 71 14.12 4.08 -4.19
C ASP A 71 14.13 5.60 -3.92
N ASN A 72 14.93 6.37 -4.67
CA ASN A 72 14.98 7.82 -4.52
C ASN A 72 13.70 8.51 -5.05
N MET A 73 13.15 8.03 -6.16
CA MET A 73 11.89 8.52 -6.70
C MET A 73 10.70 8.14 -5.81
N THR A 74 10.65 6.92 -5.29
CA THR A 74 9.57 6.44 -4.41
C THR A 74 9.43 7.30 -3.17
N ARG A 75 10.52 7.85 -2.61
CA ARG A 75 10.44 8.79 -1.47
C ARG A 75 9.70 10.09 -1.79
N TRP A 76 9.88 10.63 -3.01
CA TRP A 76 9.14 11.80 -3.46
C TRP A 76 7.69 11.46 -3.76
N PHE A 77 7.45 10.32 -4.43
CA PHE A 77 6.11 9.84 -4.71
C PHE A 77 5.30 9.57 -3.44
N GLY A 78 5.94 9.15 -2.33
CA GLY A 78 5.25 8.92 -1.06
C GLY A 78 4.46 10.14 -0.57
N VAL A 79 5.04 11.35 -0.66
CA VAL A 79 4.33 12.59 -0.28
C VAL A 79 3.14 12.85 -1.21
N VAL A 80 3.34 12.67 -2.52
CA VAL A 80 2.27 12.84 -3.53
C VAL A 80 1.12 11.86 -3.27
N PHE A 81 1.42 10.60 -2.99
CA PHE A 81 0.41 9.59 -2.70
C PHE A 81 -0.36 9.88 -1.40
N VAL A 82 0.31 10.38 -0.36
CA VAL A 82 -0.36 10.80 0.89
C VAL A 82 -1.31 11.98 0.61
N CYS A 83 -0.85 13.00 -0.11
CA CYS A 83 -1.70 14.12 -0.53
C CYS A 83 -2.88 13.64 -1.39
N LEU A 84 -2.65 12.69 -2.31
CA LEU A 84 -3.68 12.13 -3.16
C LEU A 84 -4.75 11.39 -2.36
N VAL A 85 -4.37 10.55 -1.39
CA VAL A 85 -5.35 9.88 -0.50
C VAL A 85 -6.17 10.91 0.25
N MET A 86 -5.53 11.91 0.86
CA MET A 86 -6.25 12.96 1.59
C MET A 86 -7.21 13.74 0.68
N ALA A 87 -6.78 14.11 -0.53
CA ALA A 87 -7.61 14.83 -1.49
C ALA A 87 -8.81 14.01 -1.98
N LEU A 88 -8.60 12.73 -2.34
CA LEU A 88 -9.66 11.84 -2.82
C LEU A 88 -10.65 11.48 -1.72
N THR A 89 -10.18 11.22 -0.50
CA THR A 89 -11.09 10.99 0.63
C THR A 89 -11.89 12.25 0.96
N SER A 90 -11.25 13.42 0.93
CA SER A 90 -11.93 14.69 1.18
C SER A 90 -12.96 15.00 0.09
N SER A 91 -12.66 14.74 -1.19
CA SER A 91 -13.61 14.97 -2.29
C SER A 91 -14.87 14.10 -2.14
N VAL A 92 -14.70 12.82 -1.78
CA VAL A 92 -15.82 11.91 -1.47
C VAL A 92 -16.66 12.45 -0.32
N VAL A 93 -16.02 12.84 0.79
CA VAL A 93 -16.72 13.39 1.96
C VAL A 93 -17.50 14.66 1.57
N VAL A 94 -16.86 15.61 0.89
CA VAL A 94 -17.50 16.86 0.45
C VAL A 94 -18.72 16.57 -0.43
N ILE A 95 -18.63 15.65 -1.40
CA ILE A 95 -19.76 15.29 -2.25
C ILE A 95 -20.88 14.62 -1.44
N VAL A 96 -20.54 13.77 -0.47
CA VAL A 96 -21.54 13.15 0.40
C VAL A 96 -22.31 14.22 1.19
N TYR A 97 -21.62 15.20 1.77
CA TYR A 97 -22.27 16.27 2.54
C TYR A 97 -23.03 17.28 1.68
N LEU A 98 -22.52 17.65 0.51
CA LEU A 98 -23.11 18.70 -0.32
C LEU A 98 -24.16 18.18 -1.33
N CYS A 99 -24.08 16.92 -1.75
CA CYS A 99 -24.96 16.36 -2.76
C CYS A 99 -25.84 15.24 -2.20
N VAL A 100 -25.24 14.23 -1.54
CA VAL A 100 -25.97 13.02 -1.14
C VAL A 100 -26.85 13.24 0.08
N LEU A 101 -26.32 13.84 1.16
CA LEU A 101 -27.08 14.06 2.39
C LEU A 101 -28.32 14.94 2.19
N PRO A 102 -28.29 16.07 1.46
CA PRO A 102 -29.49 16.86 1.19
C PRO A 102 -30.59 16.05 0.51
N ILE A 103 -30.25 15.22 -0.47
CA ILE A 103 -31.19 14.30 -1.14
C ILE A 103 -31.75 13.32 -0.10
N ILE A 104 -30.89 12.74 0.74
CA ILE A 104 -31.33 11.79 1.77
C ILE A 104 -32.29 12.44 2.78
N PHE A 105 -31.99 13.66 3.24
CA PHE A 105 -32.84 14.41 4.17
C PHE A 105 -34.22 14.72 3.59
N SER A 106 -34.33 14.95 2.27
CA SER A 106 -35.61 15.20 1.62
C SER A 106 -36.41 13.94 1.28
N SER A 107 -35.74 12.80 1.09
CA SER A 107 -36.37 11.61 0.49
C SER A 107 -36.63 10.46 1.47
N TYR A 108 -35.95 10.41 2.61
CA TYR A 108 -36.02 9.27 3.53
C TYR A 108 -36.56 9.62 4.92
N PRO A 109 -37.11 8.62 5.65
CA PRO A 109 -37.58 8.83 7.02
C PRO A 109 -36.42 9.07 8.00
N VAL A 110 -36.74 9.74 9.12
CA VAL A 110 -35.77 10.20 10.15
C VAL A 110 -34.87 9.08 10.67
N TYR A 111 -35.40 7.89 10.95
CA TYR A 111 -34.58 6.79 11.48
C TYR A 111 -33.48 6.36 10.49
N TRP A 112 -33.75 6.45 9.18
CA TRP A 112 -32.78 6.08 8.16
C TRP A 112 -31.72 7.16 7.97
N ILE A 113 -32.13 8.42 8.07
CA ILE A 113 -31.22 9.58 8.14
C ILE A 113 -30.27 9.43 9.33
N LEU A 114 -30.80 9.12 10.53
CA LEU A 114 -29.98 8.93 11.73
C LEU A 114 -28.98 7.79 11.57
N TRP A 115 -29.36 6.68 10.93
CA TRP A 115 -28.44 5.60 10.64
C TRP A 115 -27.28 6.05 9.75
N HIS A 116 -27.56 6.73 8.62
CA HIS A 116 -26.53 7.26 7.72
C HIS A 116 -25.57 8.20 8.44
N LEU A 117 -26.10 9.07 9.29
CA LEU A 117 -25.29 9.99 10.08
C LEU A 117 -24.40 9.24 11.09
N CYS A 118 -24.98 8.35 11.90
CA CYS A 118 -24.23 7.60 12.93
C CYS A 118 -23.15 6.70 12.30
N TYR A 119 -23.53 5.87 11.32
CA TYR A 119 -22.60 4.98 10.65
C TYR A 119 -21.54 5.75 9.86
N GLY A 120 -21.95 6.77 9.10
CA GLY A 120 -21.07 7.59 8.27
C GLY A 120 -20.01 8.32 9.11
N HIS A 121 -20.41 8.95 10.21
CA HIS A 121 -19.47 9.63 11.10
C HIS A 121 -18.56 8.66 11.87
N TRP A 122 -19.08 7.52 12.32
CA TRP A 122 -18.26 6.48 12.95
C TRP A 122 -17.20 5.96 11.98
N ASN A 123 -17.59 5.60 10.74
CA ASN A 123 -16.67 5.13 9.74
C ASN A 123 -15.62 6.20 9.37
N LEU A 124 -16.04 7.45 9.14
CA LEU A 124 -15.15 8.56 8.83
C LEU A 124 -14.12 8.79 9.95
N LEU A 125 -14.57 8.79 11.21
CA LEU A 125 -13.68 8.91 12.37
C LEU A 125 -12.63 7.79 12.38
N MET A 126 -13.06 6.55 12.13
CA MET A 126 -12.16 5.39 12.09
C MET A 126 -11.16 5.48 10.93
N VAL A 127 -11.59 5.90 9.73
CA VAL A 127 -10.72 6.10 8.57
C VAL A 127 -9.66 7.17 8.86
N VAL A 128 -10.08 8.35 9.34
CA VAL A 128 -9.17 9.47 9.63
C VAL A 128 -8.17 9.10 10.71
N PHE A 129 -8.64 8.53 11.83
CA PHE A 129 -7.79 8.14 12.94
C PHE A 129 -6.75 7.09 12.50
N HIS A 130 -7.18 6.01 11.86
CA HIS A 130 -6.27 4.93 11.48
C HIS A 130 -5.29 5.37 10.38
N TYR A 131 -5.72 6.21 9.43
CA TYR A 131 -4.82 6.76 8.41
C TYR A 131 -3.75 7.66 9.05
N TYR A 132 -4.17 8.59 9.92
CA TYR A 132 -3.25 9.44 10.67
C TYR A 132 -2.24 8.62 11.47
N LYS A 133 -2.70 7.61 12.22
CA LYS A 133 -1.82 6.75 13.01
C LYS A 133 -0.90 5.89 12.14
N ALA A 134 -1.36 5.39 10.99
CA ALA A 134 -0.54 4.59 10.08
C ALA A 134 0.60 5.42 9.44
N THR A 135 0.33 6.67 9.07
CA THR A 135 1.33 7.59 8.47
C THR A 135 2.33 8.10 9.51
N THR A 136 1.87 8.45 10.71
CA THR A 136 2.71 9.13 11.73
C THR A 136 3.41 8.19 12.72
N THR A 137 2.87 6.99 12.96
CA THR A 137 3.47 6.05 13.93
C THR A 137 4.67 5.36 13.31
N GLN A 138 5.82 5.42 13.98
CA GLN A 138 7.02 4.73 13.55
C GLN A 138 6.80 3.21 13.59
N PRO A 139 7.28 2.44 12.60
CA PRO A 139 7.00 1.00 12.50
C PRO A 139 7.75 0.14 13.54
N GLY A 140 8.77 0.69 14.20
CA GLY A 140 9.66 -0.03 15.10
C GLY A 140 10.99 -0.37 14.47
N PHE A 141 12.07 -0.18 15.24
CA PHE A 141 13.44 -0.36 14.77
C PHE A 141 14.25 -1.14 15.80
N PRO A 142 15.14 -2.05 15.38
CA PRO A 142 16.02 -2.74 16.31
C PRO A 142 17.04 -1.78 16.91
N PRO A 143 17.58 -2.08 18.11
CA PRO A 143 18.69 -1.33 18.69
C PRO A 143 19.92 -1.35 17.76
N GLN A 144 20.71 -0.28 17.79
CA GLN A 144 21.95 -0.19 16.98
C GLN A 144 23.15 -0.84 17.66
N GLU A 145 23.07 -1.04 18.98
CA GLU A 145 24.10 -1.67 19.77
C GLU A 145 23.90 -3.18 19.84
N LYS A 146 25.00 -3.92 20.06
CA LYS A 146 24.92 -5.36 20.30
C LYS A 146 24.27 -5.60 21.66
N THR A 147 23.09 -6.19 21.64
CA THR A 147 22.33 -6.64 22.82
C THR A 147 22.31 -8.16 22.87
N ASP A 148 22.11 -8.76 24.05
CA ASP A 148 21.96 -10.21 24.25
C ASP A 148 20.66 -10.81 23.68
N ILE A 149 19.93 -10.03 22.89
CA ILE A 149 18.67 -10.45 22.25
C ILE A 149 18.97 -11.58 21.26
N PRO A 150 18.16 -12.66 21.26
CA PRO A 150 18.31 -13.75 20.30
C PRO A 150 18.19 -13.22 18.87
N THR A 151 19.28 -13.32 18.10
CA THR A 151 19.35 -12.82 16.73
C THR A 151 19.46 -13.97 15.75
N VAL A 152 18.72 -13.86 14.64
CA VAL A 152 18.64 -14.95 13.65
C VAL A 152 19.71 -14.77 12.57
N THR A 153 19.99 -13.53 12.19
CA THR A 153 20.95 -13.17 11.14
C THR A 153 21.52 -11.77 11.37
N ILE A 154 22.54 -11.38 10.62
CA ILE A 154 23.07 -10.01 10.61
C ILE A 154 22.57 -9.28 9.35
N CYS A 155 22.18 -8.01 9.49
CA CYS A 155 21.87 -7.17 8.35
C CYS A 155 23.15 -6.76 7.61
N LYS A 156 23.33 -7.19 6.35
CA LYS A 156 24.49 -6.81 5.52
C LYS A 156 24.60 -5.30 5.25
N LYS A 157 23.47 -4.57 5.25
CA LYS A 157 23.42 -3.12 4.97
C LYS A 157 23.60 -2.28 6.22
N CYS A 158 22.95 -2.65 7.33
CA CYS A 158 23.04 -1.92 8.59
C CYS A 158 24.20 -2.37 9.48
N ILE A 159 24.76 -3.57 9.25
CA ILE A 159 25.79 -4.21 10.10
C ILE A 159 25.32 -4.33 11.57
N VAL A 160 24.03 -4.59 11.76
CA VAL A 160 23.45 -4.87 13.08
C VAL A 160 22.82 -6.26 13.10
N PRO A 161 22.86 -6.97 14.23
CA PRO A 161 22.08 -8.18 14.42
C PRO A 161 20.59 -7.93 14.18
N LYS A 162 19.92 -8.83 13.46
CA LYS A 162 18.48 -8.78 13.22
C LYS A 162 17.77 -9.66 14.24
N PRO A 163 16.92 -9.08 15.11
CA PRO A 163 15.94 -9.84 15.85
C PRO A 163 15.06 -10.65 14.91
N ALA A 164 14.37 -11.66 15.44
CA ALA A 164 13.41 -12.43 14.66
C ALA A 164 12.36 -11.52 14.00
N ARG A 165 11.90 -11.93 12.80
CA ARG A 165 10.89 -11.20 12.00
C ARG A 165 11.31 -9.79 11.51
N THR A 166 12.58 -9.40 11.67
CA THR A 166 13.09 -8.09 11.26
C THR A 166 13.68 -8.12 9.86
N HIS A 167 13.28 -7.17 9.00
CA HIS A 167 13.80 -7.04 7.62
C HIS A 167 14.32 -5.63 7.35
N HIS A 168 15.25 -5.50 6.40
CA HIS A 168 15.79 -4.21 6.00
C HIS A 168 14.95 -3.63 4.86
N CYS A 169 14.45 -2.41 5.05
CA CYS A 169 13.80 -1.66 3.99
C CYS A 169 14.85 -0.80 3.26
N SER A 170 15.01 -0.99 1.95
CA SER A 170 15.91 -0.18 1.12
C SER A 170 15.44 1.27 1.01
N ILE A 171 14.13 1.48 0.88
CA ILE A 171 13.50 2.81 0.77
C ILE A 171 13.71 3.61 2.06
N CYS A 172 13.53 3.03 3.24
CA CYS A 172 13.84 3.70 4.51
C CYS A 172 15.33 3.62 4.90
N ASN A 173 16.11 2.80 4.20
CA ASN A 173 17.51 2.48 4.47
C ASN A 173 17.79 2.06 5.93
N ARG A 174 16.90 1.24 6.51
CA ARG A 174 17.03 0.75 7.89
C ARG A 174 16.25 -0.54 8.12
N CYS A 175 16.60 -1.27 9.16
CA CYS A 175 15.85 -2.43 9.62
C CYS A 175 14.55 -2.03 10.33
N ILE A 176 13.48 -2.78 10.06
CA ILE A 176 12.13 -2.58 10.57
C ILE A 176 11.69 -3.84 11.33
N LEU A 177 11.22 -3.68 12.56
CA LEU A 177 10.71 -4.79 13.38
C LEU A 177 9.40 -5.30 12.79
N LYS A 178 9.24 -6.64 12.72
CA LYS A 178 8.07 -7.31 12.12
C LYS A 178 7.63 -6.69 10.78
N MET A 179 8.61 -6.45 9.89
CA MET A 179 8.36 -5.73 8.65
C MET A 179 7.34 -6.45 7.76
N ASP A 180 6.32 -5.73 7.32
CA ASP A 180 5.43 -6.17 6.26
C ASP A 180 5.88 -5.60 4.92
N HIS A 181 5.76 -4.30 4.71
CA HIS A 181 6.24 -3.65 3.49
C HIS A 181 6.53 -2.16 3.70
N HIS A 182 7.08 -1.50 2.70
CA HIS A 182 7.08 -0.05 2.61
C HIS A 182 5.86 0.39 1.81
N CYS A 183 4.99 1.22 2.40
CA CYS A 183 3.75 1.64 1.76
C CYS A 183 3.89 3.09 1.26
N PRO A 184 3.94 3.33 -0.07
CA PRO A 184 3.99 4.70 -0.61
C PRO A 184 2.77 5.53 -0.23
N TRP A 185 1.59 4.91 -0.12
CA TRP A 185 0.33 5.55 0.29
C TRP A 185 0.32 6.05 1.74
N LEU A 186 1.26 5.57 2.55
CA LEU A 186 1.49 6.06 3.92
C LEU A 186 2.76 6.90 4.05
N ASN A 187 3.59 6.93 3.00
CA ASN A 187 4.98 7.39 3.06
C ASN A 187 5.74 6.82 4.28
N ASN A 188 5.45 5.56 4.63
CA ASN A 188 5.96 4.93 5.84
C ASN A 188 6.06 3.40 5.64
N CYS A 189 6.97 2.78 6.39
CA CYS A 189 7.00 1.34 6.51
C CYS A 189 5.85 0.85 7.39
N VAL A 190 5.31 -0.31 7.07
CA VAL A 190 4.38 -1.06 7.90
C VAL A 190 5.18 -2.12 8.66
N GLY A 191 5.20 -2.01 9.99
CA GLY A 191 5.94 -2.88 10.90
C GLY A 191 5.23 -3.03 12.24
N HIS A 192 5.92 -3.58 13.24
CA HIS A 192 5.34 -3.98 14.53
C HIS A 192 4.36 -2.97 15.15
N PHE A 193 4.76 -1.71 15.27
CA PHE A 193 3.99 -0.71 16.02
C PHE A 193 2.87 -0.01 15.22
N ASN A 194 2.84 -0.15 13.89
CA ASN A 194 1.82 0.50 13.06
C ASN A 194 1.03 -0.44 12.14
N HIS A 195 1.35 -1.74 12.11
CA HIS A 195 0.67 -2.71 11.25
C HIS A 195 -0.84 -2.75 11.49
N ARG A 196 -1.28 -2.72 12.75
CA ARG A 196 -2.73 -2.69 13.04
C ARG A 196 -3.43 -1.44 12.50
N TYR A 197 -2.77 -0.28 12.52
CA TYR A 197 -3.37 0.95 12.02
C TYR A 197 -3.52 0.90 10.51
N PHE A 198 -2.51 0.39 9.81
CA PHE A 198 -2.59 0.15 8.37
C PHE A 198 -3.76 -0.79 8.02
N PHE A 199 -3.86 -1.95 8.70
CA PHE A 199 -4.93 -2.89 8.40
C PHE A 199 -6.32 -2.31 8.69
N SER A 200 -6.50 -1.68 9.86
CA SER A 200 -7.77 -1.02 10.21
C SER A 200 -8.12 0.09 9.23
N PHE A 201 -7.15 0.90 8.79
CA PHE A 201 -7.38 1.90 7.75
C PHE A 201 -7.92 1.25 6.47
N CYS A 202 -7.27 0.19 5.97
CA CYS A 202 -7.74 -0.53 4.79
C CYS A 202 -9.16 -1.10 5.00
N LEU A 203 -9.43 -1.70 6.15
CA LEU A 203 -10.73 -2.27 6.49
C LEU A 203 -11.84 -1.22 6.51
N PHE A 204 -11.68 -0.16 7.31
CA PHE A 204 -12.71 0.88 7.46
C PHE A 204 -12.88 1.69 6.17
N MET A 205 -11.82 1.94 5.41
CA MET A 205 -11.90 2.57 4.09
C MET A 205 -12.66 1.68 3.10
N THR A 206 -12.37 0.37 3.04
CA THR A 206 -13.15 -0.58 2.22
C THR A 206 -14.62 -0.56 2.63
N MET A 207 -14.92 -0.63 3.93
CA MET A 207 -16.30 -0.58 4.42
C MET A 207 -17.00 0.73 4.03
N GLY A 208 -16.32 1.87 4.17
CA GLY A 208 -16.85 3.18 3.79
C GLY A 208 -17.12 3.28 2.29
N CYS A 209 -16.19 2.80 1.45
CA CYS A 209 -16.36 2.78 0.01
C CYS A 209 -17.51 1.85 -0.43
N VAL A 210 -17.60 0.63 0.13
CA VAL A 210 -18.71 -0.30 -0.14
C VAL A 210 -20.04 0.34 0.27
N TYR A 211 -20.11 0.95 1.45
CA TYR A 211 -21.30 1.62 1.93
C TYR A 211 -21.74 2.77 1.00
N CYS A 212 -20.81 3.63 0.60
CA CYS A 212 -21.08 4.73 -0.33
C CYS A 212 -21.55 4.20 -1.69
N SER A 213 -20.91 3.16 -2.23
CA SER A 213 -21.29 2.57 -3.52
C SER A 213 -22.69 1.96 -3.52
N ILE A 214 -23.09 1.30 -2.43
CA ILE A 214 -24.43 0.72 -2.29
C ILE A 214 -25.47 1.82 -2.11
N SER A 215 -25.23 2.75 -1.18
CA SER A 215 -26.19 3.82 -0.85
C SER A 215 -26.38 4.86 -1.96
N ALA A 216 -25.35 5.14 -2.76
CA ALA A 216 -25.42 6.08 -3.87
C ALA A 216 -25.80 5.43 -5.22
N LYS A 217 -26.09 4.13 -5.26
CA LYS A 217 -26.34 3.39 -6.50
C LYS A 217 -27.52 3.97 -7.29
N ASP A 218 -28.65 4.22 -6.63
CA ASP A 218 -29.86 4.70 -7.32
C ASP A 218 -29.67 6.14 -7.80
N MET A 219 -29.07 7.00 -6.97
CA MET A 219 -28.70 8.37 -7.34
C MET A 219 -27.72 8.41 -8.52
N PHE A 220 -26.80 7.45 -8.60
CA PHE A 220 -25.90 7.29 -9.73
C PHE A 220 -26.65 6.93 -11.00
N LEU A 221 -27.57 5.96 -10.95
CA LEU A 221 -28.35 5.53 -12.12
C LEU A 221 -29.19 6.70 -12.66
N ASP A 222 -29.84 7.45 -11.78
CA ASP A 222 -30.62 8.63 -12.15
C ASP A 222 -29.73 9.72 -12.78
N ALA A 223 -28.59 10.02 -12.16
CA ALA A 223 -27.64 10.99 -12.67
C ALA A 223 -27.04 10.57 -14.03
N TYR A 224 -26.73 9.30 -14.21
CA TYR A 224 -26.19 8.76 -15.46
C TYR A 224 -27.22 8.87 -16.59
N ASN A 225 -28.46 8.47 -16.33
CA ASN A 225 -29.56 8.56 -17.29
C ASN A 225 -29.88 10.02 -17.67
N ALA A 226 -29.83 10.95 -16.71
CA ALA A 226 -30.00 12.38 -16.96
C ALA A 226 -28.90 12.96 -17.87
N ILE A 227 -27.64 12.53 -17.67
CA ILE A 227 -26.51 12.96 -18.52
C ILE A 227 -26.65 12.38 -19.94
N GLU A 228 -26.99 11.11 -20.06
CA GLU A 228 -27.07 10.43 -21.36
C GLU A 228 -28.24 10.93 -22.21
N SER A 229 -29.41 11.13 -21.61
CA SER A 229 -30.57 11.74 -22.29
C SER A 229 -30.29 13.18 -22.75
N GLY A 230 -29.53 13.96 -21.96
CA GLY A 230 -29.07 15.30 -22.35
C GLY A 230 -28.10 15.29 -23.53
N ARG A 231 -27.19 14.30 -23.59
CA ARG A 231 -26.28 14.12 -24.73
C ARG A 231 -27.02 13.73 -26.00
N TYR A 232 -27.97 12.80 -25.92
CA TYR A 232 -28.77 12.37 -27.06
C TYR A 232 -29.53 13.55 -27.69
N LYS A 233 -30.16 14.39 -26.86
CA LYS A 233 -30.89 15.58 -27.32
C LYS A 233 -29.98 16.67 -27.91
N GLY A 234 -28.81 16.91 -27.32
CA GLY A 234 -27.83 17.86 -27.84
C GLY A 234 -27.13 17.41 -29.12
N GLY A 235 -26.86 16.11 -29.27
CA GLY A 235 -26.26 15.51 -30.47
C GLY A 235 -27.21 15.48 -31.66
N ALA A 236 -28.51 15.24 -31.43
CA ALA A 236 -29.53 15.32 -32.48
C ALA A 236 -29.66 16.74 -33.07
N SER A 237 -29.35 17.79 -32.31
CA SER A 237 -29.30 19.16 -32.81
C SER A 237 -27.98 19.55 -33.51
N GLN A 238 -26.91 18.76 -33.39
CA GLN A 238 -25.61 19.03 -34.02
C GLN A 238 -25.20 17.94 -35.03
N GLY A 239 -26.15 17.46 -35.83
CA GLY A 239 -25.87 16.56 -36.94
C GLY A 239 -25.11 17.25 -38.07
N GLU A 240 -23.78 17.35 -37.96
CA GLU A 240 -22.91 17.35 -39.15
C GLU A 240 -22.99 15.96 -39.78
N ALA A 241 -23.53 15.90 -41.00
CA ALA A 241 -23.75 14.66 -41.72
C ALA A 241 -22.41 13.98 -42.06
N VAL A 242 -22.04 12.94 -41.29
CA VAL A 242 -21.07 11.95 -41.76
C VAL A 242 -21.77 11.10 -42.83
N PRO A 243 -21.28 11.06 -44.09
CA PRO A 243 -21.95 10.33 -45.17
C PRO A 243 -22.04 8.84 -44.81
N GLY A 244 -23.26 8.30 -44.79
CA GLY A 244 -23.54 6.88 -44.55
C GLY A 244 -24.04 6.52 -43.15
N ALA A 245 -23.62 7.22 -42.09
CA ALA A 245 -24.16 7.00 -40.74
C ALA A 245 -25.53 7.69 -40.54
N GLY A 246 -25.76 8.80 -41.24
CA GLY A 246 -26.99 9.59 -41.13
C GLY A 246 -28.27 8.80 -41.40
N LEU A 247 -28.26 7.84 -42.33
CA LEU A 247 -29.48 7.08 -42.66
C LEU A 247 -29.94 6.16 -41.51
N ILE A 248 -28.99 5.63 -40.73
CA ILE A 248 -29.29 4.79 -39.56
C ILE A 248 -29.86 5.64 -38.42
N TYR A 249 -29.34 6.85 -38.20
CA TYR A 249 -29.85 7.76 -37.18
C TYR A 249 -31.21 8.38 -37.54
N ILE A 250 -31.46 8.71 -38.81
CA ILE A 250 -32.73 9.30 -39.26
C ILE A 250 -33.87 8.27 -39.21
N SER A 251 -33.60 6.99 -39.48
CA SER A 251 -34.63 5.94 -39.46
C SER A 251 -35.22 5.69 -38.07
N PHE A 252 -34.49 6.04 -37.00
CA PHE A 252 -35.01 5.98 -35.62
C PHE A 252 -35.79 7.23 -35.19
N GLN A 253 -35.78 8.33 -35.95
CA GLN A 253 -36.49 9.57 -35.57
C GLN A 253 -38.01 9.54 -35.80
N HIS A 254 -38.57 8.50 -36.43
CA HIS A 254 -40.01 8.50 -36.77
C HIS A 254 -40.94 7.97 -35.67
N GLN A 255 -40.57 8.03 -34.39
CA GLN A 255 -41.54 7.80 -33.30
C GLN A 255 -41.42 8.85 -32.20
N SER A 256 -42.46 9.69 -32.11
CA SER A 256 -42.80 10.69 -31.06
C SER A 256 -42.22 12.12 -31.17
N SER A 257 -42.80 12.93 -32.06
CA SER A 257 -42.49 14.37 -32.23
C SER A 257 -43.31 15.33 -31.35
N TYR A 258 -43.99 14.87 -30.30
CA TYR A 258 -44.90 15.70 -29.48
C TYR A 258 -44.58 15.79 -27.98
N GLN A 259 -43.32 15.60 -27.58
CA GLN A 259 -42.90 15.96 -26.23
C GLN A 259 -42.10 17.27 -26.30
N THR A 260 -42.56 18.30 -25.59
CA THR A 260 -41.75 19.48 -25.32
C THR A 260 -40.37 19.02 -24.82
N PRO A 261 -39.26 19.58 -25.32
CA PRO A 261 -37.95 19.23 -24.80
C PRO A 261 -37.96 19.52 -23.29
N PRO A 262 -37.47 18.60 -22.44
CA PRO A 262 -37.39 18.84 -21.01
C PRO A 262 -36.56 20.11 -20.77
N PRO A 263 -36.86 20.86 -19.70
CA PRO A 263 -36.13 22.08 -19.40
C PRO A 263 -34.63 21.81 -19.32
N ALA A 264 -33.82 22.73 -19.83
CA ALA A 264 -32.37 22.62 -19.74
C ALA A 264 -31.97 22.63 -18.25
N PHE A 265 -31.23 21.60 -17.82
CA PHE A 265 -30.70 21.55 -16.47
C PHE A 265 -29.92 22.82 -16.13
N THR A 266 -30.04 23.30 -14.90
CA THR A 266 -29.21 24.37 -14.35
C THR A 266 -27.74 23.92 -14.27
N HIS A 267 -26.81 24.88 -14.17
CA HIS A 267 -25.40 24.56 -13.96
C HIS A 267 -25.18 23.74 -12.68
N GLN A 268 -25.94 24.04 -11.62
CA GLN A 268 -25.88 23.35 -10.35
C GLN A 268 -26.31 21.88 -10.47
N GLU A 269 -27.44 21.60 -11.11
CA GLU A 269 -27.91 20.22 -11.35
C GLU A 269 -26.91 19.42 -12.19
N ARG A 270 -26.33 20.04 -13.23
CA ARG A 270 -25.26 19.39 -14.01
C ARG A 270 -24.05 19.04 -13.16
N MET A 271 -23.67 19.89 -12.21
CA MET A 271 -22.57 19.60 -11.29
C MET A 271 -22.93 18.48 -10.32
N VAL A 272 -24.16 18.45 -9.78
CA VAL A 272 -24.62 17.38 -8.90
C VAL A 272 -24.59 16.03 -9.62
N HIS A 273 -25.16 15.93 -10.83
CA HIS A 273 -25.14 14.68 -11.59
C HIS A 273 -23.70 14.18 -11.87
N LYS A 274 -22.80 15.07 -12.28
CA LYS A 274 -21.39 14.71 -12.50
C LYS A 274 -20.69 14.27 -11.21
N SER A 275 -20.97 14.94 -10.10
CA SER A 275 -20.43 14.59 -8.77
C SER A 275 -20.91 13.23 -8.28
N LEU A 276 -22.18 12.89 -8.48
CA LEU A 276 -22.74 11.57 -8.14
C LEU A 276 -22.10 10.44 -8.97
N VAL A 277 -21.90 10.67 -10.27
CA VAL A 277 -21.17 9.74 -11.14
C VAL A 277 -19.73 9.56 -10.69
N TYR A 278 -19.02 10.65 -10.42
CA TYR A 278 -17.65 10.60 -9.90
C TYR A 278 -17.57 9.84 -8.57
N LEU A 279 -18.47 10.14 -7.62
CA LEU A 279 -18.55 9.49 -6.31
C LEU A 279 -18.67 7.97 -6.47
N TRP A 280 -19.69 7.52 -7.20
CA TRP A 280 -20.00 6.09 -7.32
C TRP A 280 -18.89 5.32 -8.06
N VAL A 281 -18.31 5.90 -9.12
CA VAL A 281 -17.20 5.28 -9.86
C VAL A 281 -15.95 5.17 -8.98
N LEU A 282 -15.60 6.25 -8.27
CA LEU A 282 -14.44 6.26 -7.40
C LEU A 282 -14.60 5.27 -6.23
N THR A 283 -15.72 5.31 -5.51
CA THR A 283 -15.92 4.43 -4.36
C THR A 283 -16.01 2.96 -4.78
N SER A 284 -16.63 2.66 -5.92
CA SER A 284 -16.77 1.27 -6.38
C SER A 284 -15.42 0.69 -6.83
N SER A 285 -14.62 1.46 -7.56
CA SER A 285 -13.28 1.03 -7.97
C SER A 285 -12.33 0.85 -6.79
N VAL A 286 -12.33 1.81 -5.84
CA VAL A 286 -11.53 1.71 -4.61
C VAL A 286 -12.01 0.56 -3.72
N ALA A 287 -13.32 0.33 -3.61
CA ALA A 287 -13.86 -0.79 -2.84
C ALA A 287 -13.33 -2.14 -3.33
N VAL A 288 -13.28 -2.36 -4.65
CA VAL A 288 -12.73 -3.59 -5.25
C VAL A 288 -11.23 -3.71 -5.00
N ALA A 289 -10.46 -2.67 -5.36
CA ALA A 289 -8.99 -2.70 -5.28
C ALA A 289 -8.51 -2.83 -3.83
N LEU A 290 -9.03 -1.97 -2.94
CA LEU A 290 -8.66 -1.98 -1.53
C LEU A 290 -9.27 -3.18 -0.81
N GLY A 291 -10.47 -3.63 -1.18
CA GLY A 291 -11.09 -4.84 -0.63
C GLY A 291 -10.25 -6.10 -0.88
N ALA A 292 -9.70 -6.25 -2.08
CA ALA A 292 -8.77 -7.34 -2.39
C ALA A 292 -7.48 -7.27 -1.54
N LEU A 293 -6.92 -6.07 -1.34
CA LEU A 293 -5.76 -5.86 -0.47
C LEU A 293 -6.09 -6.18 1.00
N THR A 294 -7.22 -5.69 1.52
CA THR A 294 -7.71 -5.95 2.87
C THR A 294 -7.89 -7.44 3.11
N LEU A 295 -8.54 -8.15 2.18
CA LEU A 295 -8.74 -9.60 2.26
C LEU A 295 -7.39 -10.34 2.25
N TRP A 296 -6.45 -9.91 1.41
CA TRP A 296 -5.11 -10.47 1.40
C TRP A 296 -4.41 -10.33 2.74
N HIS A 297 -4.40 -9.13 3.34
CA HIS A 297 -3.82 -8.92 4.67
C HIS A 297 -4.56 -9.71 5.75
N ALA A 298 -5.88 -9.84 5.67
CA ALA A 298 -6.67 -10.66 6.59
C ALA A 298 -6.24 -12.14 6.55
N ILE A 299 -5.94 -12.67 5.36
CA ILE A 299 -5.41 -14.05 5.20
C ILE A 299 -4.01 -14.17 5.82
N LEU A 300 -3.14 -13.17 5.64
CA LEU A 300 -1.79 -13.14 6.23
C LEU A 300 -1.86 -13.12 7.77
N ILE A 301 -2.67 -12.23 8.34
CA ILE A 301 -2.90 -12.11 9.78
C ILE A 301 -3.47 -13.41 10.34
N THR A 302 -4.47 -14.00 9.68
CA THR A 302 -5.04 -15.30 10.08
C THR A 302 -3.98 -16.41 10.13
N ARG A 303 -2.95 -16.34 9.29
CA ARG A 303 -1.83 -17.28 9.24
C ARG A 303 -0.67 -16.93 10.17
N GLY A 304 -0.68 -15.77 10.81
CA GLY A 304 0.40 -15.30 11.70
C GLY A 304 1.67 -14.90 10.93
N GLU A 305 1.54 -14.51 9.67
CA GLU A 305 2.67 -14.12 8.80
C GLU A 305 2.51 -12.68 8.27
N THR A 306 3.62 -12.00 8.02
CA THR A 306 3.67 -10.79 7.19
C THR A 306 3.82 -11.14 5.70
N SER A 307 3.71 -10.14 4.82
CA SER A 307 3.91 -10.34 3.37
C SER A 307 5.33 -10.83 3.03
N VAL A 308 6.37 -10.33 3.71
CA VAL A 308 7.76 -10.85 3.59
C VAL A 308 7.84 -12.30 4.07
N GLU A 309 7.29 -12.57 5.25
CA GLU A 309 7.33 -13.90 5.85
C GLU A 309 6.61 -14.93 5.00
N ARG A 310 5.49 -14.56 4.36
CA ARG A 310 4.80 -15.46 3.42
C ARG A 310 5.73 -15.91 2.28
N HIS A 311 6.55 -15.01 1.75
CA HIS A 311 7.51 -15.35 0.71
C HIS A 311 8.58 -16.32 1.23
N ILE A 312 9.14 -16.04 2.41
CA ILE A 312 10.12 -16.90 3.09
C ILE A 312 9.53 -18.29 3.38
N ASN A 313 8.36 -18.32 4.03
CA ASN A 313 7.61 -19.54 4.36
C ASN A 313 7.27 -20.35 3.11
N ARG A 314 6.98 -19.70 1.98
CA ARG A 314 6.73 -20.40 0.70
C ARG A 314 7.99 -21.10 0.19
N LYS A 315 9.15 -20.43 0.24
CA LYS A 315 10.44 -21.05 -0.13
C LYS A 315 10.80 -22.18 0.83
N GLU A 316 10.59 -21.97 2.12
CA GLU A 316 10.89 -22.96 3.16
C GLU A 316 10.01 -24.21 3.08
N ARG A 317 8.71 -24.04 2.82
CA ARG A 317 7.79 -25.15 2.52
C ARG A 317 8.30 -26.03 1.38
N ARG A 318 8.78 -25.42 0.29
CA ARG A 318 9.32 -26.15 -0.86
C ARG A 318 10.60 -26.90 -0.46
N ARG A 319 11.52 -26.23 0.25
CA ARG A 319 12.77 -26.82 0.73
C ARG A 319 12.56 -28.03 1.63
N LEU A 320 11.65 -27.93 2.60
CA LEU A 320 11.36 -29.02 3.54
C LEU A 320 10.58 -30.16 2.88
N LYS A 321 9.66 -29.86 1.97
CA LYS A 321 8.93 -30.88 1.20
C LYS A 321 9.88 -31.79 0.41
N LEU A 322 10.94 -31.23 -0.19
CA LEU A 322 11.98 -32.01 -0.89
C LEU A 322 12.78 -32.92 0.06
N ARG A 323 12.79 -32.63 1.36
CA ARG A 323 13.43 -33.44 2.41
C ARG A 323 12.45 -34.37 3.14
N GLY A 324 11.22 -34.50 2.66
CA GLY A 324 10.17 -35.26 3.33
C GLY A 324 9.70 -34.67 4.67
N LYS A 325 10.03 -33.39 4.97
CA LYS A 325 9.68 -32.72 6.22
C LYS A 325 8.51 -31.76 6.02
N LEU A 326 7.63 -31.67 7.02
CA LEU A 326 6.53 -30.72 7.04
C LEU A 326 6.99 -29.38 7.62
N PHE A 327 6.80 -28.29 6.87
CA PHE A 327 6.99 -26.94 7.40
C PHE A 327 5.80 -26.50 8.25
N ARG A 328 6.06 -25.93 9.42
CA ARG A 328 5.08 -25.25 10.26
C ARG A 328 5.53 -23.83 10.52
N ASN A 329 4.61 -22.87 10.39
CA ASN A 329 4.91 -21.48 10.70
C ASN A 329 5.13 -21.35 12.23
N PRO A 330 6.33 -20.96 12.70
CA PRO A 330 6.62 -20.86 14.13
C PRO A 330 5.82 -19.77 14.84
N TYR A 331 5.22 -18.82 14.12
CA TYR A 331 4.44 -17.71 14.70
C TYR A 331 2.91 -17.88 14.50
N HIS A 332 2.44 -19.09 14.20
CA HIS A 332 1.02 -19.37 14.03
C HIS A 332 0.38 -19.91 15.32
N HIS A 333 -0.34 -19.06 16.05
CA HIS A 333 -0.98 -19.39 17.33
C HIS A 333 -2.42 -19.91 17.19
N GLY A 334 -2.88 -20.17 15.96
CA GLY A 334 -4.28 -20.46 15.64
C GLY A 334 -5.02 -19.24 15.10
N ARG A 335 -6.09 -19.46 14.33
CA ARG A 335 -6.77 -18.40 13.55
C ARG A 335 -7.19 -17.21 14.40
N ILE A 336 -7.98 -17.44 15.47
CA ILE A 336 -8.49 -16.38 16.35
C ILE A 336 -7.37 -15.76 17.20
N ASN A 337 -6.45 -16.58 17.71
CA ASN A 337 -5.34 -16.08 18.54
C ASN A 337 -4.39 -15.18 17.76
N ASN A 338 -4.17 -15.45 16.47
CA ASN A 338 -3.38 -14.54 15.63
C ASN A 338 -4.04 -13.16 15.51
N TRP A 339 -5.37 -13.10 15.38
CA TRP A 339 -6.13 -11.84 15.39
C TRP A 339 -6.07 -11.15 16.75
N ARG A 340 -6.17 -11.90 17.85
CA ARG A 340 -5.99 -11.37 19.21
C ARG A 340 -4.61 -10.74 19.40
N ILE A 341 -3.54 -11.44 18.99
CA ILE A 341 -2.18 -10.91 19.07
C ILE A 341 -2.02 -9.68 18.16
N PHE A 342 -2.62 -9.70 16.96
CA PHE A 342 -2.54 -8.60 15.99
C PHE A 342 -3.17 -7.30 16.49
N PHE A 343 -4.39 -7.39 17.06
CA PHE A 343 -5.09 -6.25 17.64
C PHE A 343 -4.76 -5.99 19.11
N GLY A 344 -3.90 -6.82 19.72
CA GLY A 344 -3.59 -6.77 21.14
C GLY A 344 -4.82 -6.96 22.03
N VAL A 345 -5.70 -7.92 21.72
CA VAL A 345 -6.90 -8.24 22.50
C VAL A 345 -6.56 -9.36 23.49
N GLU A 346 -6.70 -9.07 24.78
CA GLU A 346 -6.51 -10.07 25.86
C GLU A 346 -7.85 -10.49 26.45
N LYS A 347 -8.76 -9.54 26.63
CA LYS A 347 -10.10 -9.74 27.20
C LYS A 347 -11.18 -9.56 26.12
N GLY A 348 -12.38 -10.11 26.35
CA GLY A 348 -13.50 -9.96 25.43
C GLY A 348 -13.90 -8.50 25.17
N SER A 349 -13.83 -7.65 26.20
CA SER A 349 -14.13 -6.21 26.10
C SER A 349 -13.14 -5.43 25.23
N ASP A 350 -11.90 -5.92 25.06
CA ASP A 350 -10.89 -5.25 24.25
C ASP A 350 -11.30 -5.18 22.78
N TRP A 351 -12.15 -6.08 22.28
CA TRP A 351 -12.65 -5.99 20.90
C TRP A 351 -13.37 -4.67 20.62
N LEU A 352 -14.20 -4.20 21.55
CA LEU A 352 -14.92 -2.94 21.40
C LEU A 352 -13.93 -1.76 21.46
N TRP A 353 -13.11 -1.70 22.50
CA TRP A 353 -12.25 -0.55 22.80
C TRP A 353 -11.00 -0.45 21.91
N ARG A 354 -10.49 -1.57 21.40
CA ARG A 354 -9.25 -1.63 20.61
C ARG A 354 -9.49 -1.73 19.10
N VAL A 355 -10.66 -2.20 18.66
CA VAL A 355 -10.96 -2.42 17.23
C VAL A 355 -12.07 -1.51 16.72
N LEU A 356 -13.18 -1.34 17.45
CA LEU A 356 -14.34 -0.57 16.99
C LEU A 356 -14.27 0.91 17.37
N LEU A 357 -13.33 1.30 18.25
CA LEU A 357 -13.09 2.68 18.65
C LEU A 357 -11.64 3.10 18.38
N PRO A 358 -11.36 4.40 18.17
CA PRO A 358 -10.01 4.92 18.08
C PRO A 358 -9.17 4.53 19.29
N SER A 359 -8.08 3.79 19.09
CA SER A 359 -7.26 3.25 20.18
C SER A 359 -5.77 3.37 19.90
N THR A 360 -5.03 3.93 20.86
CA THR A 360 -3.58 4.21 20.74
C THR A 360 -2.68 3.23 21.51
N HIS A 361 -3.24 2.23 22.20
CA HIS A 361 -2.54 1.24 23.03
C HIS A 361 -1.32 0.60 22.31
N PRO A 362 -0.18 0.24 22.91
CA PRO A 362 0.90 -0.43 22.16
C PRO A 362 0.51 -1.86 21.68
N PRO A 363 1.13 -2.42 20.63
CA PRO A 363 0.98 -3.85 20.32
C PRO A 363 1.56 -4.72 21.45
N LEU A 364 1.23 -6.01 21.47
CA LEU A 364 1.85 -6.94 22.41
C LEU A 364 3.34 -7.13 22.10
N GLY A 365 4.17 -7.02 23.13
CA GLY A 365 5.63 -7.18 23.03
C GLY A 365 6.35 -6.01 22.37
N ASP A 366 7.68 -6.05 22.44
CA ASP A 366 8.58 -5.03 21.90
C ASP A 366 8.90 -5.22 20.40
N GLY A 367 8.56 -6.39 19.85
CA GLY A 367 8.88 -6.79 18.47
C GLY A 367 10.31 -7.31 18.29
N LEU A 368 11.07 -7.47 19.38
CA LEU A 368 12.43 -8.02 19.42
C LEU A 368 12.38 -9.52 19.72
N THR A 369 11.51 -9.94 20.65
CA THR A 369 11.28 -11.33 21.03
C THR A 369 9.86 -11.78 20.68
N TRP A 370 9.68 -13.08 20.46
CA TRP A 370 8.42 -13.66 20.00
C TRP A 370 8.18 -15.03 20.64
N ASP A 371 7.04 -15.20 21.29
CA ASP A 371 6.61 -16.49 21.78
C ASP A 371 6.25 -17.38 20.59
N CYS A 372 6.80 -18.60 20.57
CA CYS A 372 6.40 -19.62 19.60
C CYS A 372 5.46 -20.60 20.32
N PRO A 373 4.31 -20.98 19.72
CA PRO A 373 3.44 -21.96 20.33
C PRO A 373 4.15 -23.32 20.38
N ALA A 374 4.07 -24.00 21.52
CA ALA A 374 4.56 -25.36 21.65
C ALA A 374 3.79 -26.26 20.69
N TYR A 375 4.47 -26.78 19.66
CA TYR A 375 3.88 -27.78 18.80
C TYR A 375 3.98 -29.13 19.50
N LYS A 376 2.85 -29.77 19.84
CA LYS A 376 2.85 -31.17 20.31
C LYS A 376 3.51 -32.03 19.23
N SER A 377 4.69 -32.60 19.49
CA SER A 377 5.28 -33.58 18.58
C SER A 377 4.27 -34.70 18.37
N SER A 378 3.75 -34.84 17.14
CA SER A 378 3.00 -36.02 16.76
C SER A 378 3.99 -37.19 16.65
N THR A 379 4.37 -37.74 17.80
CA THR A 379 5.10 -39.01 17.92
C THR A 379 4.33 -40.01 18.80
N THR A 380 3.04 -39.79 19.04
CA THR A 380 2.10 -40.84 19.44
C THR A 380 1.25 -41.26 18.26
N ALA A 381 1.86 -42.06 17.40
CA ALA A 381 1.18 -42.96 16.47
C ALA A 381 2.04 -44.23 16.38
N ILE A 382 2.03 -45.01 17.47
CA ILE A 382 2.15 -46.47 17.46
C ILE A 382 1.03 -46.95 18.38
#